data_AF-A0A963GTB2-F1
#
_entry.id   AF-A0A963GTB2-F1
#
_cell.length_a   1.000
_cell.length_b   1.000
_cell.length_c   1.000
_cell.angle_alpha   90.00
_cell.angle_beta   90.00
_cell.angle_gamma   90.00
#
_symmetry.space_group_name_H-M   'P 1'
#
loop_
_entity.id
_entity.type
_entity.pdbx_description
1 polymer ?
#
loop_
_entity_poly.entity_id
_entity_poly.type
_entity_poly.pdbx_seq_one_letter_code
_entity_poly.pdbx_strand_id
1 'polypeptide(L)'
;MDADYSVFSILPPFNNLRAQLIDRNGNGVVSDGVTVTFEAMTDPDGSINSFSVGKTNFWDYVADFFGVTPPAGEGLAGFRSAETTPQVMNLDAAAGMFVADGIPITPYDDTLAKNFYPLVRVAAHDGNGNLLAEARVVLPVSDEMTCIGCHGSGSGDDARPDSGWLNDPDPERDYRRNILNLHDQEQGSNPAYQSALASLGYSPAGLLATADGGRAILCASCHGSNALPGTGVAGISPLTEAMHSQHDTALDPLTGQALGDSDNRSACYQCHPGSETRCLRGVMGNALNEDGSLAMQCQNCHGHMADVGREGRVGWLEQPNCQSCHHDGQRETDALTADGQLKAWADRRYATNSDVPAVGFDLYRFSKGHGDLQCEACHGATHAEYPSSHVNDNLLALDVQGREGSIGECTACHQNVPDTTDGGPHGMHTVGSRWVDRHENVAEDNHQQCAYCHGADYRGGPLSEVKVARSFSAEGRQVSYQPGQQVGCYDCHDGPTGD
;
A
#
# COMPACT_ATOMS: atom_id res chain seq x y z
N MET A 1 -1.35 13.13 -2.70
CA MET A 1 -2.12 14.27 -3.24
C MET A 1 -1.13 15.34 -3.66
N ASP A 2 -1.48 16.24 -4.58
CA ASP A 2 -0.63 17.40 -4.89
C ASP A 2 -0.74 18.45 -3.76
N ALA A 3 0.36 19.15 -3.48
CA ALA A 3 0.40 20.27 -2.53
C ALA A 3 -0.31 21.52 -3.07
N ASP A 4 -0.29 21.72 -4.39
CA ASP A 4 -0.96 22.80 -5.11
C ASP A 4 -1.58 22.26 -6.42
N TYR A 5 -2.78 22.73 -6.74
CA TYR A 5 -3.53 22.33 -7.95
C TYR A 5 -3.63 23.44 -9.00
N SER A 6 -2.97 24.59 -8.81
CA SER A 6 -3.19 25.77 -9.65
C SER A 6 -2.50 25.72 -11.02
N VAL A 7 -1.52 24.83 -11.18
CA VAL A 7 -0.72 24.69 -12.42
C VAL A 7 -1.00 23.35 -13.09
N PHE A 8 -0.73 22.26 -12.37
CA PHE A 8 -1.08 20.91 -12.80
C PHE A 8 -1.39 20.00 -11.61
N SER A 9 -1.98 18.83 -11.89
CA SER A 9 -2.17 17.74 -10.94
C SER A 9 -1.73 16.40 -11.52
N ILE A 10 -1.10 15.58 -10.68
CA ILE A 10 -0.83 14.17 -10.95
C ILE A 10 -1.93 13.29 -10.37
N LEU A 11 -2.34 13.55 -9.13
CA LEU A 11 -3.40 12.79 -8.45
C LEU A 11 -4.22 13.70 -7.52
N PRO A 12 -5.56 13.52 -7.49
CA PRO A 12 -6.41 14.23 -6.53
C PRO A 12 -6.14 13.77 -5.09
N PRO A 13 -6.68 14.48 -4.08
CA PRO A 13 -6.82 13.92 -2.73
C PRO A 13 -7.70 12.67 -2.79
N PHE A 14 -7.13 11.51 -2.49
CA PHE A 14 -7.81 10.22 -2.67
C PHE A 14 -7.26 9.18 -1.71
N ASN A 15 -8.11 8.69 -0.81
CA ASN A 15 -7.82 7.57 0.08
C ASN A 15 -8.95 6.55 0.03
N ASN A 16 -8.63 5.27 0.20
CA ASN A 16 -9.62 4.20 0.16
C ASN A 16 -9.61 3.47 1.50
N LEU A 17 -10.81 3.26 2.03
CA LEU A 17 -11.02 2.53 3.26
C LEU A 17 -11.84 1.26 2.97
N ARG A 18 -11.37 0.12 3.46
CA ARG A 18 -12.00 -1.19 3.29
C ARG A 18 -12.19 -1.84 4.65
N ALA A 19 -13.34 -2.47 4.85
CA ALA A 19 -13.67 -3.13 6.11
C ALA A 19 -14.42 -4.43 5.88
N GLN A 20 -14.09 -5.46 6.67
CA GLN A 20 -14.87 -6.69 6.77
C GLN A 20 -15.22 -6.93 8.24
N LEU A 21 -16.46 -7.33 8.49
CA LEU A 21 -16.91 -7.77 9.81
C LEU A 21 -16.92 -9.30 9.84
N ILE A 22 -16.40 -9.91 10.91
CA ILE A 22 -16.36 -11.36 11.08
C ILE A 22 -17.23 -11.79 12.26
N ASP A 23 -18.06 -12.82 12.05
CA ASP A 23 -18.73 -13.51 13.14
C ASP A 23 -17.78 -14.51 13.81
N ARG A 24 -17.43 -14.22 15.06
CA ARG A 24 -16.52 -15.04 15.86
C ARG A 24 -17.06 -16.42 16.21
N ASN A 25 -18.34 -16.69 15.98
CA ASN A 25 -18.93 -18.02 16.12
C ASN A 25 -18.61 -18.95 14.94
N GLY A 26 -17.91 -18.47 13.90
CA GLY A 26 -17.49 -19.27 12.76
C GLY A 26 -18.43 -19.22 11.55
N ASN A 27 -19.33 -18.22 11.50
CA ASN A 27 -20.22 -18.01 10.34
C ASN A 27 -19.56 -17.19 9.21
N GLY A 28 -18.30 -16.78 9.36
CA GLY A 28 -17.54 -16.07 8.33
C GLY A 28 -17.79 -14.57 8.31
N VAL A 29 -17.62 -13.96 7.13
CA VAL A 29 -17.83 -12.53 6.89
C VAL A 29 -19.31 -12.17 6.97
N VAL A 30 -19.62 -11.10 7.70
CA VAL A 30 -20.98 -10.56 7.88
C VAL A 30 -21.15 -9.30 7.02
N SER A 31 -22.05 -9.37 6.05
CA SER A 31 -22.41 -8.24 5.17
C SER A 31 -23.89 -7.85 5.24
N ASP A 32 -24.75 -8.68 5.81
CA ASP A 32 -26.19 -8.46 5.86
C ASP A 32 -26.65 -8.02 7.26
N GLY A 33 -27.67 -7.15 7.30
CA GLY A 33 -28.29 -6.71 8.56
C GLY A 33 -27.41 -5.83 9.44
N VAL A 34 -26.28 -5.34 8.90
CA VAL A 34 -25.33 -4.47 9.59
C VAL A 34 -25.09 -3.19 8.80
N THR A 35 -24.69 -2.14 9.51
CA THR A 35 -24.21 -0.89 8.92
C THR A 35 -22.79 -0.63 9.41
N VAL A 36 -21.87 -0.34 8.48
CA VAL A 36 -20.50 0.03 8.81
C VAL A 36 -20.31 1.51 8.53
N THR A 37 -19.75 2.23 9.49
CA THR A 37 -19.47 3.66 9.38
C THR A 37 -18.00 3.96 9.65
N PHE A 38 -17.50 5.10 9.16
CA PHE A 38 -16.22 5.67 9.57
C PHE A 38 -16.36 7.13 10.01
N GLU A 39 -15.50 7.57 10.93
CA GLU A 39 -15.41 8.94 11.44
C GLU A 39 -13.97 9.28 11.84
N ALA A 40 -13.59 10.57 11.85
CA ALA A 40 -12.30 10.99 12.39
C ALA A 40 -12.15 10.59 13.85
N MET A 41 -10.95 10.18 14.21
CA MET A 41 -10.58 9.83 15.57
C MET A 41 -9.29 10.55 15.97
N THR A 42 -9.21 10.95 17.24
CA THR A 42 -7.96 11.44 17.82
C THR A 42 -6.97 10.28 17.97
N ASP A 43 -5.78 10.44 17.42
CA ASP A 43 -4.70 9.47 17.56
C ASP A 43 -4.06 9.50 18.97
N PRO A 44 -3.20 8.53 19.32
CA PRO A 44 -2.55 8.48 20.63
C PRO A 44 -1.70 9.71 20.98
N ASP A 45 -1.26 10.48 19.98
CA ASP A 45 -0.48 11.71 20.16
C ASP A 45 -1.37 12.96 20.29
N GLY A 46 -2.69 12.80 20.16
CA GLY A 46 -3.68 13.87 20.32
C GLY A 46 -4.05 14.59 19.02
N SER A 47 -3.56 14.13 17.86
CA SER A 47 -3.88 14.72 16.56
C SER A 47 -5.20 14.17 16.03
N ILE A 48 -6.00 15.03 15.39
CA ILE A 48 -7.26 14.67 14.73
C ILE A 48 -7.39 15.45 13.43
N ASN A 49 -7.88 14.78 12.39
CA ASN A 49 -8.02 15.36 11.07
C ASN A 49 -9.46 15.15 10.56
N SER A 50 -10.33 16.10 10.87
CA SER A 50 -11.76 15.99 10.65
C SER A 50 -12.32 16.75 9.45
N PHE A 51 -11.48 17.55 8.79
CA PHE A 51 -11.87 18.29 7.59
C PHE A 51 -10.65 18.55 6.71
N SER A 52 -10.90 18.80 5.42
CA SER A 52 -9.84 19.13 4.46
C SER A 52 -10.06 20.47 3.76
N VAL A 53 -11.24 21.07 3.91
CA VAL A 53 -11.55 22.41 3.38
C VAL A 53 -10.62 23.44 4.02
N GLY A 54 -10.01 24.29 3.19
CA GLY A 54 -9.05 25.31 3.63
C GLY A 54 -7.63 24.79 3.88
N LYS A 55 -7.39 23.47 3.76
CA LYS A 55 -6.06 22.84 3.85
C LYS A 55 -5.44 22.58 2.47
N THR A 56 -6.21 22.78 1.39
CA THR A 56 -5.81 22.60 -0.02
C THR A 56 -6.71 23.45 -0.93
N ASN A 57 -6.23 23.75 -2.14
CA ASN A 57 -7.00 24.43 -3.20
C ASN A 57 -7.63 23.47 -4.24
N PHE A 58 -7.64 22.15 -3.98
CA PHE A 58 -8.19 21.15 -4.91
C PHE A 58 -9.59 21.52 -5.48
N TRP A 59 -10.52 21.93 -4.62
CA TRP A 59 -11.91 22.24 -5.04
C TRP A 59 -12.02 23.49 -5.93
N ASP A 60 -11.00 24.35 -5.95
CA ASP A 60 -10.97 25.50 -6.85
C ASP A 60 -10.66 25.08 -8.30
N TYR A 61 -9.94 23.96 -8.48
CA TYR A 61 -9.41 23.49 -9.77
C TYR A 61 -10.00 22.16 -10.26
N VAL A 62 -10.75 21.44 -9.42
CA VAL A 62 -11.33 20.12 -9.76
C VAL A 62 -12.13 20.10 -11.07
N ALA A 63 -12.77 21.23 -11.42
CA ALA A 63 -13.52 21.37 -12.67
C ALA A 63 -12.61 21.31 -13.92
N ASP A 64 -11.38 21.84 -13.84
CA ASP A 64 -10.42 21.82 -14.95
C ASP A 64 -9.94 20.40 -15.25
N PHE A 65 -9.84 19.56 -14.22
CA PHE A 65 -9.31 18.20 -14.30
C PHE A 65 -10.37 17.17 -14.67
N PHE A 66 -11.55 17.26 -14.06
CA PHE A 66 -12.55 16.20 -14.10
C PHE A 66 -13.91 16.65 -14.63
N GLY A 67 -14.08 17.93 -14.97
CA GLY A 67 -15.33 18.47 -15.48
C GLY A 67 -16.50 18.42 -14.48
N VAL A 68 -16.20 18.23 -13.19
CA VAL A 68 -17.17 18.14 -12.10
C VAL A 68 -16.92 19.22 -11.05
N THR A 69 -17.91 19.50 -10.21
CA THR A 69 -17.81 20.50 -9.14
C THR A 69 -18.38 19.94 -7.84
N PRO A 70 -17.72 18.94 -7.23
CA PRO A 70 -18.16 18.40 -5.95
C PRO A 70 -18.18 19.50 -4.88
N PRO A 71 -19.10 19.43 -3.89
CA PRO A 71 -19.07 20.33 -2.74
C PRO A 71 -17.71 20.32 -2.04
N ALA A 72 -17.30 21.46 -1.47
CA ALA A 72 -16.09 21.53 -0.68
C ALA A 72 -16.10 20.49 0.46
N GLY A 73 -15.00 19.73 0.56
CA GLY A 73 -14.84 18.63 1.51
C GLY A 73 -15.29 17.27 0.97
N GLU A 74 -15.90 17.19 -0.21
CA GLU A 74 -16.31 15.96 -0.88
C GLU A 74 -15.29 15.54 -1.94
N GLY A 75 -14.95 14.25 -1.97
CA GLY A 75 -14.04 13.66 -2.95
C GLY A 75 -14.77 13.20 -4.21
N LEU A 76 -14.00 12.75 -5.21
CA LEU A 76 -14.53 12.39 -6.53
C LEU A 76 -15.49 11.17 -6.51
N ALA A 77 -15.43 10.35 -5.45
CA ALA A 77 -16.31 9.20 -5.26
C ALA A 77 -17.47 9.49 -4.28
N GLY A 78 -17.69 10.76 -3.91
CA GLY A 78 -18.85 11.23 -3.12
C GLY A 78 -18.70 11.11 -1.60
N PHE A 79 -17.63 10.50 -1.09
CA PHE A 79 -17.30 10.54 0.32
C PHE A 79 -16.70 11.88 0.72
N ARG A 80 -17.02 12.34 1.92
CA ARG A 80 -16.42 13.54 2.50
C ARG A 80 -15.11 13.16 3.21
N SER A 81 -14.27 14.16 3.53
CA SER A 81 -13.12 13.97 4.43
C SER A 81 -13.60 13.28 5.72
N ALA A 82 -12.69 12.72 6.52
CA ALA A 82 -13.07 11.94 7.71
C ALA A 82 -13.75 12.84 8.75
N GLU A 83 -15.03 13.16 8.63
CA GLU A 83 -15.74 14.06 9.54
C GLU A 83 -15.91 13.43 10.93
N THR A 84 -16.20 14.26 11.94
CA THR A 84 -16.58 13.78 13.28
C THR A 84 -18.00 13.20 13.33
N THR A 85 -18.77 13.35 12.25
CA THR A 85 -20.06 12.69 12.08
C THR A 85 -19.84 11.41 11.27
N PRO A 86 -20.28 10.23 11.77
CA PRO A 86 -20.10 8.97 11.06
C PRO A 86 -20.69 8.99 9.64
N GLN A 87 -19.87 8.58 8.67
CA GLN A 87 -20.28 8.36 7.28
C GLN A 87 -20.48 6.86 7.05
N VAL A 88 -21.62 6.48 6.45
CA VAL A 88 -21.93 5.09 6.11
C VAL A 88 -21.10 4.64 4.92
N MET A 89 -20.38 3.52 5.06
CA MET A 89 -19.63 2.88 3.97
C MET A 89 -20.57 2.12 3.04
N ASN A 90 -20.21 2.02 1.76
CA ASN A 90 -20.97 1.27 0.77
C ASN A 90 -20.64 -0.23 0.86
N LEU A 91 -21.61 -1.12 0.67
CA LEU A 91 -21.35 -2.56 0.57
C LEU A 91 -20.94 -2.91 -0.87
N ASP A 92 -19.72 -3.42 -1.05
CA ASP A 92 -19.34 -4.18 -2.24
C ASP A 92 -19.70 -5.65 -1.99
N ALA A 93 -20.87 -6.06 -2.47
CA ALA A 93 -21.37 -7.41 -2.29
C ALA A 93 -20.54 -8.47 -3.03
N ALA A 94 -19.89 -8.12 -4.14
CA ALA A 94 -19.03 -9.05 -4.88
C ALA A 94 -17.71 -9.30 -4.13
N ALA A 95 -17.15 -8.25 -3.56
CA ALA A 95 -15.96 -8.35 -2.72
C ALA A 95 -16.26 -8.80 -1.28
N GLY A 96 -17.52 -8.80 -0.83
CA GLY A 96 -17.89 -9.14 0.54
C GLY A 96 -17.25 -8.19 1.56
N MET A 97 -17.23 -6.89 1.25
CA MET A 97 -16.59 -5.88 2.09
C MET A 97 -17.31 -4.53 2.01
N PHE A 98 -17.16 -3.72 3.04
CA PHE A 98 -17.60 -2.33 3.06
C PHE A 98 -16.49 -1.43 2.58
N VAL A 99 -16.80 -0.47 1.71
CA VAL A 99 -15.86 0.41 1.04
C VAL A 99 -16.24 1.88 1.19
N ALA A 100 -15.23 2.71 1.40
CA ALA A 100 -15.31 4.15 1.22
C ALA A 100 -14.11 4.59 0.37
N ASP A 101 -14.34 4.74 -0.93
CA ASP A 101 -13.31 5.12 -1.88
C ASP A 101 -13.25 6.63 -2.05
N GLY A 102 -12.07 7.16 -2.36
CA GLY A 102 -11.88 8.57 -2.70
C GLY A 102 -12.16 9.56 -1.57
N ILE A 103 -11.85 9.18 -0.33
CA ILE A 103 -11.89 10.08 0.83
C ILE A 103 -10.82 11.19 0.63
N PRO A 104 -11.20 12.48 0.57
CA PRO A 104 -10.28 13.57 0.28
C PRO A 104 -9.57 14.05 1.56
N ILE A 105 -8.74 13.20 2.16
CA ILE A 105 -7.96 13.54 3.36
C ILE A 105 -6.70 14.34 2.98
N THR A 106 -6.17 15.15 3.89
CA THR A 106 -4.97 16.00 3.71
C THR A 106 -3.92 15.69 4.78
N PRO A 107 -2.61 15.88 4.56
CA PRO A 107 -1.57 15.56 5.55
C PRO A 107 -1.43 16.63 6.65
N TYR A 108 -2.50 17.38 6.91
CA TYR A 108 -2.59 18.43 7.91
C TYR A 108 -3.79 18.18 8.80
N ASP A 109 -3.55 18.13 10.10
CA ASP A 109 -4.59 17.94 11.10
C ASP A 109 -5.41 19.23 11.31
N ASP A 110 -6.38 19.19 12.22
CA ASP A 110 -7.31 20.30 12.45
C ASP A 110 -6.65 21.56 13.03
N THR A 111 -5.42 21.44 13.54
CA THR A 111 -4.58 22.55 13.99
C THR A 111 -3.59 23.02 12.92
N LEU A 112 -3.65 22.42 11.72
CA LEU A 112 -2.70 22.58 10.62
C LEU A 112 -1.30 22.03 10.92
N ALA A 113 -1.17 21.17 11.93
CA ALA A 113 0.05 20.42 12.16
C ALA A 113 0.15 19.27 11.15
N LYS A 114 1.37 19.00 10.67
CA LYS A 114 1.59 17.91 9.72
C LYS A 114 1.32 16.57 10.39
N ASN A 115 0.45 15.75 9.80
CA ASN A 115 0.21 14.37 10.21
C ASN A 115 -0.10 13.52 8.97
N PHE A 116 0.83 12.65 8.60
CA PHE A 116 0.69 11.76 7.44
C PHE A 116 -0.16 10.51 7.72
N TYR A 117 -0.49 10.26 8.99
CA TYR A 117 -1.16 9.04 9.44
C TYR A 117 -2.42 9.36 10.26
N PRO A 118 -3.35 10.19 9.74
CA PRO A 118 -4.57 10.51 10.46
C PRO A 118 -5.38 9.24 10.73
N LEU A 119 -5.91 9.15 11.95
CA LEU A 119 -6.64 7.99 12.43
C LEU A 119 -8.15 8.16 12.22
N VAL A 120 -8.81 7.08 11.82
CA VAL A 120 -10.27 6.99 11.77
C VAL A 120 -10.76 5.82 12.61
N ARG A 121 -11.96 5.99 13.17
CA ARG A 121 -12.72 4.92 13.81
C ARG A 121 -13.65 4.32 12.77
N VAL A 122 -13.58 3.01 12.59
CA VAL A 122 -14.54 2.21 11.80
C VAL A 122 -15.42 1.44 12.75
N ALA A 123 -16.74 1.53 12.61
CA ALA A 123 -17.68 0.94 13.55
C ALA A 123 -18.80 0.20 12.82
N ALA A 124 -19.05 -1.05 13.23
CA ALA A 124 -20.15 -1.86 12.73
C ALA A 124 -21.30 -1.88 13.73
N HIS A 125 -22.53 -1.67 13.24
CA HIS A 125 -23.75 -1.65 14.04
C HIS A 125 -24.76 -2.67 13.51
N ASP A 126 -25.58 -3.25 14.39
CA ASP A 126 -26.72 -4.08 14.01
C ASP A 126 -27.89 -3.23 13.46
N GLY A 127 -28.95 -3.90 12.96
CA GLY A 127 -30.16 -3.22 12.47
C GLY A 127 -30.95 -2.41 13.51
N ASN A 128 -30.61 -2.52 14.80
CA ASN A 128 -31.17 -1.69 15.88
C ASN A 128 -30.25 -0.52 16.27
N GLY A 129 -29.08 -0.40 15.65
CA GLY A 129 -28.07 0.62 15.94
C GLY A 129 -27.14 0.27 17.11
N ASN A 130 -27.12 -0.96 17.60
CA ASN A 130 -26.16 -1.37 18.64
C ASN A 130 -24.78 -1.62 18.02
N LEU A 131 -23.73 -1.12 18.67
CA LEU A 131 -22.35 -1.39 18.27
C LEU A 131 -22.02 -2.89 18.41
N LEU A 132 -21.49 -3.48 17.34
CA LEU A 132 -21.05 -4.87 17.29
C LEU A 132 -19.53 -4.99 17.42
N ALA A 133 -18.79 -4.15 16.69
CA ALA A 133 -17.34 -4.12 16.67
C ALA A 133 -16.84 -2.76 16.19
N GLU A 134 -15.59 -2.44 16.51
CA GLU A 134 -14.90 -1.25 16.00
C GLU A 134 -13.42 -1.54 15.72
N ALA A 135 -12.82 -0.71 14.87
CA ALA A 135 -11.42 -0.75 14.51
C ALA A 135 -10.87 0.68 14.43
N ARG A 136 -9.57 0.83 14.76
CA ARG A 136 -8.82 2.07 14.62
C ARG A 136 -7.81 1.89 13.51
N VAL A 137 -7.93 2.68 12.45
CA VAL A 137 -7.16 2.49 11.21
C VAL A 137 -6.70 3.82 10.64
N VAL A 138 -5.59 3.79 9.92
CA VAL A 138 -4.95 4.97 9.34
C VAL A 138 -5.51 5.25 7.95
N LEU A 139 -5.74 6.52 7.62
CA LEU A 139 -5.94 7.00 6.24
C LEU A 139 -4.66 7.71 5.76
N PRO A 140 -3.63 6.97 5.30
CA PRO A 140 -2.30 7.53 5.10
C PRO A 140 -2.30 8.51 3.94
N VAL A 141 -1.72 9.69 4.12
CA VAL A 141 -1.74 10.75 3.11
C VAL A 141 -0.45 11.53 3.14
N SER A 142 -0.02 11.95 1.97
CA SER A 142 1.13 12.83 1.82
C SER A 142 0.97 13.76 0.62
N ASP A 143 1.69 14.85 0.70
CA ASP A 143 2.00 15.83 -0.35
C ASP A 143 3.52 15.90 -0.61
N GLU A 144 4.30 14.92 -0.11
CA GLU A 144 5.73 14.76 -0.36
C GLU A 144 6.00 14.27 -1.79
N MET A 145 6.01 15.20 -2.72
CA MET A 145 6.59 14.99 -4.03
C MET A 145 7.60 16.10 -4.27
N THR A 146 8.90 15.76 -4.24
CA THR A 146 9.98 16.74 -4.20
C THR A 146 10.53 17.07 -5.58
N CYS A 147 9.65 17.16 -6.59
CA CYS A 147 10.01 17.63 -7.94
C CYS A 147 10.75 18.98 -7.91
N ILE A 148 10.47 19.81 -6.90
CA ILE A 148 11.18 21.06 -6.63
C ILE A 148 12.71 20.89 -6.52
N GLY A 149 13.19 19.73 -6.07
CA GLY A 149 14.61 19.42 -5.96
C GLY A 149 15.36 19.51 -7.29
N CYS A 150 14.69 19.21 -8.41
CA CYS A 150 15.26 19.28 -9.75
C CYS A 150 14.64 20.37 -10.62
N HIS A 151 13.34 20.66 -10.48
CA HIS A 151 12.63 21.61 -11.33
C HIS A 151 12.44 23.01 -10.72
N GLY A 152 12.82 23.22 -9.46
CA GLY A 152 12.80 24.54 -8.83
C GLY A 152 13.82 25.48 -9.45
N SER A 153 13.52 26.76 -9.56
CA SER A 153 14.43 27.73 -10.15
C SER A 153 15.77 27.77 -9.39
N GLY A 154 16.85 27.40 -10.08
CA GLY A 154 18.21 27.35 -9.51
C GLY A 154 18.65 25.98 -8.97
N SER A 155 17.87 24.93 -9.15
CA SER A 155 18.15 23.55 -8.73
C SER A 155 19.34 22.87 -9.45
N GLY A 156 19.55 23.17 -10.73
CA GLY A 156 20.58 22.54 -11.57
C GLY A 156 20.27 22.68 -13.06
N ASP A 157 21.26 22.54 -13.93
CA ASP A 157 21.05 22.78 -15.37
C ASP A 157 20.34 21.62 -16.09
N ASP A 158 20.30 20.41 -15.52
CA ASP A 158 19.76 19.20 -16.18
C ASP A 158 18.25 19.30 -16.46
N ALA A 159 17.47 19.87 -15.53
CA ALA A 159 16.03 20.05 -15.67
C ALA A 159 15.62 21.49 -16.02
N ARG A 160 16.58 22.31 -16.46
CA ARG A 160 16.36 23.72 -16.77
C ARG A 160 15.91 23.89 -18.23
N PRO A 161 14.76 24.56 -18.48
CA PRO A 161 14.39 24.93 -19.85
C PRO A 161 15.45 25.82 -20.53
N ASP A 162 15.60 25.71 -21.85
CA ASP A 162 16.54 26.50 -22.67
C ASP A 162 16.30 28.00 -22.54
N SER A 163 15.03 28.39 -22.34
CA SER A 163 14.62 29.78 -22.08
C SER A 163 15.10 30.31 -20.72
N GLY A 164 15.59 29.43 -19.85
CA GLY A 164 15.86 29.69 -18.45
C GLY A 164 14.67 29.41 -17.54
N TRP A 165 14.95 29.50 -16.23
CA TRP A 165 13.97 29.36 -15.16
C TRP A 165 12.91 30.47 -15.17
N LEU A 166 11.66 30.13 -14.86
CA LEU A 166 10.57 31.09 -14.81
C LEU A 166 10.58 31.97 -13.56
N ASN A 167 11.13 31.49 -12.44
CA ASN A 167 11.24 32.21 -11.16
C ASN A 167 9.88 32.73 -10.64
N ASP A 168 8.88 31.86 -10.54
CA ASP A 168 7.62 32.20 -9.88
C ASP A 168 7.89 32.51 -8.38
N PRO A 169 7.29 33.56 -7.81
CA PRO A 169 7.47 33.89 -6.39
C PRO A 169 6.89 32.85 -5.44
N ASP A 170 5.95 32.03 -5.89
CA ASP A 170 5.42 30.90 -5.12
C ASP A 170 6.22 29.63 -5.47
N PRO A 171 6.98 29.04 -4.51
CA PRO A 171 7.77 27.84 -4.76
C PRO A 171 6.96 26.66 -5.29
N GLU A 172 5.70 26.50 -4.86
CA GLU A 172 4.84 25.41 -5.34
C GLU A 172 4.44 25.60 -6.80
N ARG A 173 4.26 26.85 -7.23
CA ARG A 173 3.97 27.15 -8.63
C ARG A 173 5.22 27.13 -9.49
N ASP A 174 6.36 27.54 -8.95
CA ASP A 174 7.62 27.71 -9.69
C ASP A 174 8.06 26.43 -10.38
N TYR A 175 8.31 25.37 -9.61
CA TYR A 175 8.77 24.12 -10.20
C TYR A 175 7.71 23.51 -11.13
N ARG A 176 6.42 23.66 -10.80
CA ARG A 176 5.33 23.15 -11.64
C ARG A 176 5.29 23.84 -13.00
N ARG A 177 5.46 25.16 -13.04
CA ARG A 177 5.51 25.93 -14.30
C ARG A 177 6.79 25.60 -15.07
N ASN A 178 7.92 25.42 -14.40
CA ASN A 178 9.16 24.98 -15.05
C ASN A 178 9.03 23.58 -15.68
N ILE A 179 8.33 22.64 -15.02
CA ILE A 179 8.00 21.33 -15.58
C ILE A 179 7.18 21.48 -16.87
N LEU A 180 6.10 22.28 -16.85
CA LEU A 180 5.30 22.50 -18.06
C LEU A 180 6.12 23.16 -19.18
N ASN A 181 7.01 24.10 -18.85
CA ASN A 181 7.88 24.75 -19.82
C ASN A 181 8.86 23.77 -20.47
N LEU A 182 9.53 22.94 -19.67
CA LEU A 182 10.45 21.92 -20.16
C LEU A 182 9.72 20.87 -21.00
N HIS A 183 8.55 20.42 -20.53
CA HIS A 183 7.71 19.50 -21.28
C HIS A 183 7.30 20.08 -22.64
N ASP A 184 6.85 21.34 -22.69
CA ASP A 184 6.50 22.03 -23.94
C ASP A 184 7.70 22.16 -24.89
N GLN A 185 8.89 22.42 -24.35
CA GLN A 185 10.14 22.48 -25.12
C GLN A 185 10.48 21.12 -25.75
N GLU A 186 10.42 20.05 -24.97
CA GLU A 186 10.78 18.70 -25.44
C GLU A 186 9.74 18.13 -26.41
N GLN A 187 8.46 18.37 -26.13
CA GLN A 187 7.35 17.78 -26.90
C GLN A 187 6.82 18.69 -28.01
N GLY A 188 7.24 19.96 -28.09
CA GLY A 188 6.66 20.95 -29.00
C GLY A 188 6.68 20.54 -30.49
N SER A 189 7.64 19.71 -30.90
CA SER A 189 7.74 19.16 -32.26
C SER A 189 7.01 17.82 -32.46
N ASN A 190 6.51 17.20 -31.40
CA ASN A 190 5.82 15.92 -31.42
C ASN A 190 4.38 16.08 -31.96
N PRO A 191 4.02 15.48 -33.11
CA PRO A 191 2.68 15.61 -33.68
C PRO A 191 1.57 15.03 -32.79
N ALA A 192 1.87 14.00 -32.00
CA ALA A 192 0.91 13.43 -31.06
C ALA A 192 0.57 14.42 -29.95
N TYR A 193 1.58 15.14 -29.43
CA TYR A 193 1.38 16.19 -28.44
C TYR A 193 0.51 17.34 -28.98
N GLN A 194 0.82 17.85 -30.17
CA GLN A 194 0.02 18.90 -30.82
C GLN A 194 -1.43 18.46 -31.07
N SER A 195 -1.63 17.21 -31.47
CA SER A 195 -2.97 16.64 -31.66
C SER A 195 -3.72 16.51 -30.33
N ALA A 196 -3.03 16.09 -29.26
CA ALA A 196 -3.60 15.98 -27.93
C ALA A 196 -4.04 17.35 -27.39
N LEU A 197 -3.19 18.38 -27.49
CA LEU A 197 -3.54 19.77 -27.12
C LEU A 197 -4.84 20.21 -27.80
N ALA A 198 -4.94 20.03 -29.12
CA ALA A 198 -6.13 20.40 -29.88
C ALA A 198 -7.37 19.60 -29.44
N SER A 199 -7.24 18.28 -29.24
CA SER A 199 -8.35 17.41 -28.85
C SER A 199 -8.91 17.70 -27.45
N LEU A 200 -8.05 18.15 -26.53
CA LEU A 200 -8.41 18.48 -25.15
C LEU A 200 -8.78 19.95 -24.96
N GLY A 201 -8.70 20.75 -26.03
CA GLY A 201 -8.97 22.19 -26.01
C GLY A 201 -7.94 23.00 -25.23
N TYR A 202 -6.70 22.52 -25.17
CA TYR A 202 -5.58 23.27 -24.61
C TYR A 202 -5.02 24.27 -25.64
N SER A 203 -4.24 25.23 -25.16
CA SER A 203 -3.61 26.25 -26.02
C SER A 203 -2.67 25.58 -27.02
N PRO A 204 -2.69 25.96 -28.31
CA PRO A 204 -1.71 25.48 -29.29
C PRO A 204 -0.28 25.97 -28.99
N ALA A 205 -0.13 26.92 -28.06
CA ALA A 205 1.16 27.39 -27.58
C ALA A 205 1.78 26.48 -26.48
N GLY A 206 1.05 25.48 -25.98
CA GLY A 206 1.56 24.51 -25.01
C GLY A 206 0.78 24.45 -23.69
N LEU A 207 1.20 23.54 -22.80
CA LEU A 207 0.63 23.34 -21.47
C LEU A 207 0.89 24.53 -20.56
N LEU A 208 2.08 25.13 -20.58
CA LEU A 208 2.39 26.30 -19.76
C LEU A 208 1.48 27.48 -20.12
N ALA A 209 1.31 27.76 -21.42
CA ALA A 209 0.43 28.82 -21.89
C ALA A 209 -1.05 28.54 -21.53
N THR A 210 -1.43 27.28 -21.41
CA THR A 210 -2.78 26.88 -20.97
C THR A 210 -2.97 27.15 -19.47
N ALA A 211 -2.00 26.74 -18.64
CA ALA A 211 -2.01 26.98 -17.20
C ALA A 211 -1.96 28.47 -16.86
N ASP A 212 -1.09 29.24 -17.52
CA ASP A 212 -1.00 30.70 -17.36
C ASP A 212 -2.28 31.41 -17.87
N GLY A 213 -3.04 30.77 -18.76
CA GLY A 213 -4.37 31.19 -19.20
C GLY A 213 -5.49 30.90 -18.19
N GLY A 214 -5.19 30.25 -17.07
CA GLY A 214 -6.12 29.95 -15.99
C GLY A 214 -6.79 28.59 -16.05
N ARG A 215 -6.30 27.65 -16.87
CA ARG A 215 -6.78 26.26 -16.92
C ARG A 215 -5.67 25.31 -16.49
N ALA A 216 -5.81 24.72 -15.30
CA ALA A 216 -4.83 23.78 -14.79
C ALA A 216 -4.80 22.46 -15.59
N ILE A 217 -3.65 21.77 -15.59
CA ILE A 217 -3.43 20.56 -16.39
C ILE A 217 -3.54 19.30 -15.53
N LEU A 218 -4.36 18.33 -15.92
CA LEU A 218 -4.29 16.98 -15.36
C LEU A 218 -3.38 16.14 -16.26
N CYS A 219 -2.21 15.71 -15.74
CA CYS A 219 -1.23 14.95 -16.52
C CYS A 219 -1.83 13.69 -17.15
N ALA A 220 -2.74 13.04 -16.40
CA ALA A 220 -3.44 11.85 -16.85
C ALA A 220 -4.33 12.07 -18.09
N SER A 221 -4.75 13.30 -18.37
CA SER A 221 -5.59 13.62 -19.55
C SER A 221 -4.91 13.19 -20.85
N CYS A 222 -3.59 13.39 -20.96
CA CYS A 222 -2.79 12.92 -22.09
C CYS A 222 -2.19 11.55 -21.83
N HIS A 223 -1.61 11.35 -20.64
CA HIS A 223 -0.89 10.13 -20.27
C HIS A 223 -1.78 9.20 -19.45
N GLY A 224 -2.38 8.18 -20.07
CA GLY A 224 -3.33 7.31 -19.38
C GLY A 224 -2.78 6.71 -18.07
N SER A 225 -3.65 6.59 -17.06
CA SER A 225 -3.29 6.04 -15.75
C SER A 225 -4.40 5.15 -15.19
N ASN A 226 -4.05 3.96 -14.72
CA ASN A 226 -5.00 3.05 -14.07
C ASN A 226 -5.45 3.52 -12.68
N ALA A 227 -4.78 4.52 -12.08
CA ALA A 227 -5.30 5.21 -10.89
C ALA A 227 -6.45 6.17 -11.23
N LEU A 228 -6.55 6.62 -12.48
CA LEU A 228 -7.64 7.46 -12.98
C LEU A 228 -8.21 6.80 -14.26
N PRO A 229 -8.98 5.70 -14.12
CA PRO A 229 -9.47 4.94 -15.26
C PRO A 229 -10.25 5.81 -16.26
N GLY A 230 -10.10 5.53 -17.56
CA GLY A 230 -10.76 6.28 -18.64
C GLY A 230 -10.03 7.55 -19.09
N THR A 231 -8.83 7.80 -18.57
CA THR A 231 -7.96 8.90 -18.99
C THR A 231 -6.95 8.47 -20.07
N GLY A 232 -6.32 9.46 -20.71
CA GLY A 232 -5.25 9.25 -21.70
C GLY A 232 -5.68 9.48 -23.15
N VAL A 233 -4.69 9.76 -24.00
CA VAL A 233 -4.85 9.90 -25.46
C VAL A 233 -4.14 8.75 -26.16
N ALA A 234 -4.81 8.10 -27.10
CA ALA A 234 -4.22 7.00 -27.86
C ALA A 234 -2.94 7.43 -28.60
N GLY A 235 -1.89 6.62 -28.47
CA GLY A 235 -0.57 6.92 -29.06
C GLY A 235 0.35 7.78 -28.19
N ILE A 236 -0.10 8.20 -27.00
CA ILE A 236 0.76 8.77 -25.94
C ILE A 236 1.00 7.68 -24.89
N SER A 237 2.24 7.57 -24.42
CA SER A 237 2.61 6.58 -23.41
C SER A 237 1.88 6.81 -22.09
N PRO A 238 1.51 5.74 -21.35
CA PRO A 238 0.92 5.86 -20.02
C PRO A 238 1.80 6.66 -19.05
N LEU A 239 1.20 7.28 -18.04
CA LEU A 239 1.92 8.19 -17.14
C LEU A 239 3.07 7.50 -16.40
N THR A 240 2.89 6.23 -16.02
CA THR A 240 3.95 5.47 -15.35
C THR A 240 5.13 5.22 -16.30
N GLU A 241 4.88 4.93 -17.57
CA GLU A 241 5.95 4.74 -18.55
C GLU A 241 6.71 6.06 -18.76
N ALA A 242 5.97 7.12 -19.12
CA ALA A 242 6.55 8.43 -19.44
C ALA A 242 7.37 9.03 -18.29
N MET A 243 6.86 8.97 -17.06
CA MET A 243 7.57 9.54 -15.91
C MET A 243 8.84 8.75 -15.60
N HIS A 244 8.77 7.43 -15.48
CA HIS A 244 9.94 6.66 -15.07
C HIS A 244 11.00 6.60 -16.18
N SER A 245 10.61 6.42 -17.44
CA SER A 245 11.58 6.36 -18.54
C SER A 245 12.35 7.67 -18.72
N GLN A 246 11.69 8.83 -18.53
CA GLN A 246 12.33 10.13 -18.65
C GLN A 246 13.28 10.41 -17.47
N HIS A 247 12.90 9.99 -16.26
CA HIS A 247 13.68 10.28 -15.06
C HIS A 247 14.78 9.26 -14.77
N ASP A 248 14.79 8.10 -15.41
CA ASP A 248 15.81 7.06 -15.23
C ASP A 248 17.25 7.61 -15.41
N THR A 249 17.46 8.44 -16.42
CA THR A 249 18.79 9.04 -16.69
C THR A 249 18.98 10.44 -16.12
N ALA A 250 17.95 11.01 -15.48
CA ALA A 250 18.05 12.35 -14.90
C ALA A 250 19.02 12.36 -13.73
N LEU A 251 19.82 13.42 -13.61
CA LEU A 251 20.82 13.53 -12.56
C LEU A 251 20.22 14.15 -11.30
N ASP A 252 20.39 13.49 -10.15
CA ASP A 252 20.09 14.08 -8.85
C ASP A 252 21.07 15.25 -8.60
N PRO A 253 20.58 16.49 -8.43
CA PRO A 253 21.45 17.66 -8.23
C PRO A 253 22.30 17.59 -6.95
N LEU A 254 21.89 16.81 -5.95
CA LEU A 254 22.61 16.66 -4.70
C LEU A 254 23.77 15.67 -4.81
N THR A 255 23.59 14.58 -5.57
CA THR A 255 24.56 13.46 -5.62
C THR A 255 25.33 13.40 -6.93
N GLY A 256 24.79 13.96 -8.01
CA GLY A 256 25.30 13.84 -9.38
C GLY A 256 25.09 12.45 -9.99
N GLN A 257 24.35 11.55 -9.31
CA GLN A 257 24.04 10.21 -9.78
C GLN A 257 22.77 10.24 -10.64
N ALA A 258 22.69 9.40 -11.67
CA ALA A 258 21.44 9.17 -12.38
C ALA A 258 20.43 8.48 -11.44
N LEU A 259 19.16 8.90 -11.46
CA LEU A 259 18.14 8.37 -10.55
C LEU A 259 17.92 6.85 -10.75
N GLY A 260 18.05 6.36 -11.98
CA GLY A 260 17.95 4.94 -12.34
C GLY A 260 19.08 4.08 -11.78
N ASP A 261 20.25 4.67 -11.50
CA ASP A 261 21.40 3.97 -10.93
C ASP A 261 21.32 3.83 -9.40
N SER A 262 20.29 4.39 -8.75
CA SER A 262 20.17 4.33 -7.29
C SER A 262 19.77 2.94 -6.82
N ASP A 263 20.59 2.36 -5.92
CA ASP A 263 20.35 1.06 -5.28
C ASP A 263 19.58 1.18 -3.95
N ASN A 264 18.97 2.33 -3.68
CA ASN A 264 18.15 2.52 -2.48
C ASN A 264 16.92 3.39 -2.77
N ARG A 265 15.97 3.39 -1.83
CA ARG A 265 14.68 4.08 -2.01
C ARG A 265 14.75 5.61 -2.10
N SER A 266 15.91 6.25 -1.96
CA SER A 266 16.04 7.72 -2.04
C SER A 266 15.54 8.30 -3.36
N ALA A 267 15.90 7.68 -4.49
CA ALA A 267 15.49 8.15 -5.82
C ALA A 267 13.99 8.00 -6.02
N CYS A 268 13.41 6.87 -5.60
CA CYS A 268 11.96 6.67 -5.62
C CYS A 268 11.24 7.72 -4.75
N TYR A 269 11.81 8.07 -3.59
CA TYR A 269 11.25 9.06 -2.67
C TYR A 269 11.36 10.52 -3.15
N GLN A 270 12.00 10.78 -4.29
CA GLN A 270 11.94 12.11 -4.93
C GLN A 270 10.56 12.37 -5.58
N CYS A 271 9.90 11.30 -6.04
CA CYS A 271 8.61 11.39 -6.74
C CYS A 271 7.47 10.72 -5.98
N HIS A 272 7.79 9.79 -5.07
CA HIS A 272 6.83 9.12 -4.21
C HIS A 272 6.99 9.57 -2.76
N PRO A 273 5.90 9.62 -1.98
CA PRO A 273 5.99 9.96 -0.57
C PRO A 273 6.92 9.02 0.19
N GLY A 274 7.80 9.53 1.06
CA GLY A 274 8.69 8.63 1.77
C GLY A 274 9.88 9.22 2.50
N SER A 275 10.30 10.44 2.18
CA SER A 275 11.43 11.08 2.86
C SER A 275 11.11 11.33 4.34
N GLU A 276 9.88 11.76 4.65
CA GLU A 276 9.37 11.84 6.03
C GLU A 276 8.18 10.89 6.24
N THR A 277 7.26 10.79 5.28
CA THR A 277 6.08 9.92 5.32
C THR A 277 6.42 8.43 5.25
N ARG A 278 7.68 8.06 4.95
CA ARG A 278 8.16 6.67 4.92
C ARG A 278 7.14 5.68 4.34
N CYS A 279 6.68 5.87 3.10
CA CYS A 279 5.57 5.06 2.56
C CYS A 279 5.84 3.56 2.71
N LEU A 280 7.07 3.10 2.42
CA LEU A 280 7.55 1.75 2.74
C LEU A 280 7.96 1.64 4.22
N ARG A 281 6.98 1.37 5.08
CA ARG A 281 7.11 1.29 6.55
C ARG A 281 6.67 -0.02 7.18
N GLY A 282 6.18 -0.97 6.38
CA GLY A 282 5.80 -2.31 6.82
C GLY A 282 7.01 -3.21 7.12
N VAL A 283 6.73 -4.46 7.49
CA VAL A 283 7.73 -5.45 7.93
C VAL A 283 8.84 -5.69 6.90
N MET A 284 8.52 -5.69 5.60
CA MET A 284 9.53 -5.79 4.54
C MET A 284 10.42 -4.55 4.51
N GLY A 285 9.81 -3.36 4.58
CA GLY A 285 10.52 -2.08 4.60
C GLY A 285 11.37 -1.81 5.84
N ASN A 286 11.13 -2.56 6.92
CA ASN A 286 11.85 -2.46 8.18
C ASN A 286 12.88 -3.59 8.38
N ALA A 287 12.95 -4.55 7.45
CA ALA A 287 13.90 -5.65 7.55
C ALA A 287 15.34 -5.12 7.51
N LEU A 288 16.20 -5.62 8.39
CA LEU A 288 17.59 -5.17 8.53
C LEU A 288 18.57 -6.30 8.23
N ASN A 289 19.68 -5.95 7.60
CA ASN A 289 20.87 -6.78 7.50
C ASN A 289 21.63 -6.81 8.85
N GLU A 290 22.60 -7.70 8.99
CA GLU A 290 23.43 -7.80 10.20
C GLU A 290 24.17 -6.49 10.55
N ASP A 291 24.49 -5.68 9.55
CA ASP A 291 25.16 -4.38 9.72
C ASP A 291 24.19 -3.22 10.07
N GLY A 292 22.89 -3.51 10.17
CA GLY A 292 21.84 -2.52 10.46
C GLY A 292 21.36 -1.72 9.26
N SER A 293 21.87 -1.98 8.05
CA SER A 293 21.29 -1.44 6.82
C SER A 293 19.95 -2.10 6.50
N LEU A 294 19.12 -1.44 5.69
CA LEU A 294 17.84 -1.99 5.26
C LEU A 294 18.08 -3.16 4.28
N ALA A 295 17.52 -4.32 4.59
CA ALA A 295 17.63 -5.52 3.78
C ALA A 295 16.82 -5.46 2.48
N MET A 296 15.77 -4.63 2.44
CA MET A 296 14.90 -4.45 1.28
C MET A 296 14.65 -2.96 1.01
N GLN A 297 14.67 -2.61 -0.28
CA GLN A 297 14.39 -1.31 -0.86
C GLN A 297 13.17 -1.42 -1.78
N CYS A 298 12.70 -0.29 -2.34
CA CYS A 298 11.63 -0.30 -3.34
C CYS A 298 12.00 -1.17 -4.56
N GLN A 299 13.28 -1.12 -4.95
CA GLN A 299 13.85 -1.82 -6.09
C GLN A 299 13.76 -3.34 -5.96
N ASN A 300 13.90 -3.90 -4.75
CA ASN A 300 13.82 -5.35 -4.54
C ASN A 300 12.43 -5.93 -4.82
N CYS A 301 11.39 -5.09 -4.92
CA CYS A 301 10.04 -5.51 -5.24
C CYS A 301 9.59 -5.00 -6.62
N HIS A 302 9.94 -3.76 -6.96
CA HIS A 302 9.43 -3.07 -8.15
C HIS A 302 10.42 -3.00 -9.32
N GLY A 303 11.72 -3.15 -9.06
CA GLY A 303 12.80 -2.96 -10.02
C GLY A 303 13.35 -1.54 -9.98
N HIS A 304 14.36 -1.28 -10.81
CA HIS A 304 14.91 0.07 -11.00
C HIS A 304 13.96 0.91 -11.87
N MET A 305 14.24 2.21 -12.03
CA MET A 305 13.36 3.13 -12.77
C MET A 305 13.07 2.64 -14.20
N ALA A 306 14.07 2.14 -14.91
CA ALA A 306 13.90 1.52 -16.22
C ALA A 306 12.92 0.33 -16.24
N ASP A 307 12.87 -0.50 -15.19
CA ASP A 307 11.93 -1.62 -15.10
C ASP A 307 10.49 -1.14 -14.90
N VAL A 308 10.33 -0.14 -14.01
CA VAL A 308 9.03 0.46 -13.68
C VAL A 308 8.48 1.25 -14.88
N GLY A 309 9.37 1.87 -15.66
CA GLY A 309 9.09 2.62 -16.89
C GLY A 309 9.18 1.82 -18.19
N ARG A 310 9.29 0.49 -18.12
CA ARG A 310 9.42 -0.37 -19.30
C ARG A 310 8.18 -0.30 -20.19
N GLU A 311 8.38 -0.20 -21.50
CA GLU A 311 7.30 -0.25 -22.50
C GLU A 311 6.42 -1.50 -22.29
N GLY A 312 5.12 -1.27 -22.26
CA GLY A 312 4.11 -2.31 -22.09
C GLY A 312 3.87 -2.75 -20.65
N ARG A 313 4.62 -2.23 -19.66
CA ARG A 313 4.30 -2.45 -18.24
C ARG A 313 3.03 -1.70 -17.86
N VAL A 314 2.07 -2.38 -17.27
CA VAL A 314 0.75 -1.86 -16.91
C VAL A 314 0.76 -1.35 -15.47
N GLY A 315 1.11 -0.08 -15.29
CA GLY A 315 1.16 0.60 -13.99
C GLY A 315 -0.13 0.42 -13.16
N TRP A 316 0.01 0.36 -11.83
CA TRP A 316 -1.06 0.04 -10.84
C TRP A 316 -1.68 -1.36 -10.91
N LEU A 317 -1.45 -2.13 -11.97
CA LEU A 317 -1.98 -3.49 -12.15
C LEU A 317 -0.87 -4.55 -12.10
N GLU A 318 0.30 -4.28 -12.65
CA GLU A 318 1.51 -5.09 -12.47
C GLU A 318 2.29 -4.63 -11.24
N GLN A 319 1.89 -5.16 -10.08
CA GLN A 319 2.50 -4.87 -8.79
C GLN A 319 3.21 -6.11 -8.21
N PRO A 320 4.11 -5.93 -7.24
CA PRO A 320 4.74 -7.05 -6.55
C PRO A 320 3.69 -7.98 -5.95
N ASN A 321 3.97 -9.29 -5.99
CA ASN A 321 3.14 -10.31 -5.37
C ASN A 321 3.94 -11.07 -4.31
N CYS A 322 3.23 -11.70 -3.38
CA CYS A 322 3.85 -12.32 -2.21
C CYS A 322 4.61 -13.60 -2.59
N GLN A 323 4.10 -14.38 -3.53
CA GLN A 323 4.69 -15.66 -3.96
C GLN A 323 6.09 -15.51 -4.56
N SER A 324 6.45 -14.35 -5.12
CA SER A 324 7.80 -14.11 -5.64
C SER A 324 8.90 -14.19 -4.57
N CYS A 325 8.55 -13.93 -3.31
CA CYS A 325 9.47 -14.08 -2.17
C CYS A 325 9.07 -15.17 -1.18
N HIS A 326 7.78 -15.53 -1.09
CA HIS A 326 7.25 -16.47 -0.11
C HIS A 326 6.79 -17.75 -0.79
N HIS A 327 7.66 -18.76 -0.77
CA HIS A 327 7.44 -20.05 -1.42
C HIS A 327 8.20 -21.14 -0.68
N ASP A 328 7.72 -22.38 -0.73
CA ASP A 328 8.41 -23.58 -0.23
C ASP A 328 8.89 -23.47 1.24
N GLY A 329 8.18 -22.69 2.06
CA GLY A 329 8.56 -22.40 3.45
C GLY A 329 9.72 -21.41 3.62
N GLN A 330 10.20 -20.81 2.53
CA GLN A 330 11.32 -19.86 2.45
C GLN A 330 10.85 -18.40 2.35
N ARG A 331 11.79 -17.49 2.58
CA ARG A 331 11.62 -16.04 2.37
C ARG A 331 12.81 -15.47 1.63
N GLU A 332 12.57 -14.95 0.44
CA GLU A 332 13.58 -14.19 -0.31
C GLU A 332 13.53 -12.70 0.05
N THR A 333 14.66 -12.01 -0.13
CA THR A 333 14.78 -10.55 0.04
C THR A 333 14.61 -9.80 -1.28
N ASP A 334 14.43 -10.51 -2.39
CA ASP A 334 14.30 -9.91 -3.71
C ASP A 334 13.25 -10.67 -4.52
N ALA A 335 12.23 -9.97 -4.99
CA ALA A 335 11.12 -10.56 -5.74
C ALA A 335 11.45 -10.75 -7.22
N LEU A 336 12.56 -10.21 -7.71
CA LEU A 336 12.82 -10.02 -9.12
C LEU A 336 13.97 -10.89 -9.63
N THR A 337 13.81 -11.33 -10.87
CA THR A 337 14.87 -11.89 -11.68
C THR A 337 15.84 -10.78 -12.11
N ALA A 338 17.01 -11.15 -12.63
CA ALA A 338 17.99 -10.19 -13.15
C ALA A 338 17.45 -9.34 -14.32
N ASP A 339 16.37 -9.77 -14.97
CA ASP A 339 15.69 -9.06 -16.07
C ASP A 339 14.50 -8.20 -15.59
N GLY A 340 14.42 -7.92 -14.28
CA GLY A 340 13.36 -7.07 -13.69
C GLY A 340 11.97 -7.69 -13.66
N GLN A 341 11.83 -8.99 -13.95
CA GLN A 341 10.55 -9.70 -13.89
C GLN A 341 10.35 -10.38 -12.54
N LEU A 342 9.10 -10.43 -12.06
CA LEU A 342 8.74 -11.16 -10.85
C LEU A 342 9.10 -12.64 -10.95
N LYS A 343 9.73 -13.18 -9.91
CA LYS A 343 10.04 -14.61 -9.77
C LYS A 343 8.75 -15.41 -9.68
N ALA A 344 8.72 -16.53 -10.38
CA ALA A 344 7.58 -17.44 -10.41
C ALA A 344 7.94 -18.77 -9.76
N TRP A 345 7.10 -19.21 -8.83
CA TRP A 345 7.26 -20.45 -8.09
C TRP A 345 6.05 -21.36 -8.29
N ALA A 346 6.26 -22.67 -8.17
CA ALA A 346 5.17 -23.64 -8.27
C ALA A 346 4.27 -23.63 -7.03
N ASP A 347 4.84 -23.28 -5.87
CA ASP A 347 4.09 -23.10 -4.63
C ASP A 347 3.18 -21.87 -4.70
N ARG A 348 1.91 -22.07 -4.34
CA ARG A 348 0.86 -21.05 -4.36
C ARG A 348 0.29 -20.75 -2.98
N ARG A 349 0.89 -21.24 -1.91
CA ARG A 349 0.37 -21.06 -0.54
C ARG A 349 0.26 -19.59 -0.10
N TYR A 350 1.15 -18.76 -0.64
CA TYR A 350 1.17 -17.30 -0.43
C TYR A 350 0.82 -16.54 -1.71
N ALA A 351 0.25 -17.20 -2.71
CA ALA A 351 -0.15 -16.54 -3.94
C ALA A 351 -1.23 -15.49 -3.67
N THR A 352 -1.08 -14.32 -4.29
CA THR A 352 -2.21 -13.46 -4.59
C THR A 352 -3.21 -14.21 -5.47
N ASN A 353 -4.50 -13.85 -5.39
CA ASN A 353 -5.48 -14.52 -6.23
C ASN A 353 -5.25 -14.15 -7.70
N SER A 354 -5.28 -15.17 -8.57
CA SER A 354 -5.08 -14.97 -10.00
C SER A 354 -6.23 -14.21 -10.63
N ASP A 355 -5.94 -13.34 -11.59
CA ASP A 355 -6.95 -12.61 -12.38
C ASP A 355 -7.85 -11.67 -11.55
N VAL A 356 -7.32 -11.14 -10.44
CA VAL A 356 -8.01 -10.22 -9.54
C VAL A 356 -7.18 -8.93 -9.39
N PRO A 357 -7.68 -7.78 -9.87
CA PRO A 357 -9.08 -7.47 -10.15
C PRO A 357 -9.52 -7.74 -11.60
N ALA A 358 -8.60 -8.12 -12.48
CA ALA A 358 -8.88 -8.35 -13.90
C ALA A 358 -7.95 -9.44 -14.46
N VAL A 359 -8.36 -10.04 -15.57
CA VAL A 359 -7.60 -11.10 -16.25
C VAL A 359 -6.15 -10.66 -16.51
N GLY A 360 -5.20 -11.49 -16.08
CA GLY A 360 -3.77 -11.26 -16.21
C GLY A 360 -3.12 -10.47 -15.06
N PHE A 361 -3.87 -10.07 -14.02
CA PHE A 361 -3.33 -9.28 -12.90
C PHE A 361 -3.67 -9.90 -11.54
N ASP A 362 -2.68 -9.92 -10.65
CA ASP A 362 -2.78 -10.57 -9.34
C ASP A 362 -2.39 -9.57 -8.25
N LEU A 363 -3.36 -8.82 -7.72
CA LEU A 363 -3.10 -7.73 -6.79
C LEU A 363 -3.38 -8.10 -5.33
N TYR A 364 -2.40 -7.85 -4.47
CA TYR A 364 -2.50 -8.03 -3.01
C TYR A 364 -3.74 -7.39 -2.40
N ARG A 365 -3.98 -6.10 -2.68
CA ARG A 365 -5.12 -5.33 -2.11
C ARG A 365 -6.50 -5.88 -2.46
N PHE A 366 -6.62 -6.75 -3.45
CA PHE A 366 -7.88 -7.38 -3.86
C PHE A 366 -7.91 -8.89 -3.60
N SER A 367 -6.81 -9.45 -3.09
CA SER A 367 -6.67 -10.87 -2.84
C SER A 367 -7.25 -11.24 -1.48
N LYS A 368 -7.83 -12.44 -1.42
CA LYS A 368 -8.42 -13.05 -0.24
C LYS A 368 -7.75 -14.37 0.09
N GLY A 369 -7.88 -14.77 1.34
CA GLY A 369 -7.38 -16.05 1.85
C GLY A 369 -8.39 -16.72 2.79
N HIS A 370 -7.94 -16.97 4.02
CA HIS A 370 -8.68 -17.73 5.01
C HIS A 370 -10.06 -17.12 5.32
N GLY A 371 -11.14 -17.87 5.08
CA GLY A 371 -12.51 -17.44 5.39
C GLY A 371 -12.99 -16.25 4.56
N ASP A 372 -12.51 -16.11 3.32
CA ASP A 372 -12.81 -14.99 2.41
C ASP A 372 -12.38 -13.60 2.93
N LEU A 373 -11.49 -13.57 3.92
CA LEU A 373 -10.85 -12.35 4.38
C LEU A 373 -9.84 -11.84 3.35
N GLN A 374 -9.87 -10.53 3.10
CA GLN A 374 -8.85 -9.83 2.33
C GLN A 374 -7.49 -9.99 3.00
N CYS A 375 -6.42 -10.12 2.23
CA CYS A 375 -5.07 -10.21 2.77
C CYS A 375 -4.74 -9.03 3.68
N GLU A 376 -5.17 -7.82 3.30
CA GLU A 376 -5.02 -6.59 4.09
C GLU A 376 -5.67 -6.66 5.47
N ALA A 377 -6.74 -7.45 5.64
CA ALA A 377 -7.41 -7.60 6.93
C ALA A 377 -6.53 -8.31 7.97
N CYS A 378 -5.59 -9.18 7.53
CA CYS A 378 -4.68 -9.89 8.42
C CYS A 378 -3.27 -9.27 8.43
N HIS A 379 -2.82 -8.76 7.29
CA HIS A 379 -1.44 -8.34 7.09
C HIS A 379 -1.25 -6.83 7.11
N GLY A 380 -2.30 -6.01 7.05
CA GLY A 380 -2.19 -4.55 6.94
C GLY A 380 -2.19 -4.07 5.48
N ALA A 381 -2.28 -2.75 5.29
CA ALA A 381 -2.31 -2.15 3.95
C ALA A 381 -0.97 -2.28 3.22
N THR A 382 -0.98 -2.17 1.89
CA THR A 382 0.24 -2.15 1.07
C THR A 382 1.27 -1.15 1.61
N HIS A 383 2.53 -1.59 1.71
CA HIS A 383 3.67 -0.84 2.27
C HIS A 383 3.59 -0.54 3.78
N ALA A 384 2.53 -0.95 4.45
CA ALA A 384 2.32 -0.84 5.90
C ALA A 384 2.01 -2.21 6.50
N GLU A 385 2.47 -3.28 5.87
CA GLU A 385 2.24 -4.64 6.33
C GLU A 385 2.86 -4.85 7.71
N TYR A 386 2.15 -5.55 8.58
CA TYR A 386 2.47 -5.60 9.99
C TYR A 386 3.73 -6.45 10.30
N PRO A 387 4.53 -6.04 11.31
CA PRO A 387 4.41 -4.79 12.05
C PRO A 387 4.91 -3.59 11.22
N SER A 388 4.18 -2.48 11.30
CA SER A 388 4.61 -1.20 10.76
C SER A 388 5.56 -0.51 11.74
N SER A 389 6.44 0.36 11.23
CA SER A 389 7.28 1.22 12.07
C SER A 389 6.51 2.40 12.69
N HIS A 390 5.22 2.57 12.35
CA HIS A 390 4.37 3.64 12.88
C HIS A 390 3.26 3.07 13.76
N VAL A 391 3.11 3.67 14.95
CA VAL A 391 2.22 3.17 16.01
C VAL A 391 0.77 3.08 15.55
N ASN A 392 0.28 4.09 14.82
CA ASN A 392 -1.13 4.14 14.40
C ASN A 392 -1.52 2.97 13.48
N ASP A 393 -0.61 2.49 12.62
CA ASP A 393 -0.92 1.34 11.76
C ASP A 393 -1.13 0.07 12.59
N ASN A 394 -0.37 -0.10 13.68
CA ASN A 394 -0.40 -1.31 14.50
C ASN A 394 -1.60 -1.41 15.45
N LEU A 395 -2.41 -0.34 15.59
CA LEU A 395 -3.50 -0.27 16.56
C LEU A 395 -4.54 -1.37 16.36
N LEU A 396 -4.95 -1.67 15.12
CA LEU A 396 -5.89 -2.75 14.84
C LEU A 396 -5.36 -4.10 15.34
N ALA A 397 -4.10 -4.43 15.02
CA ALA A 397 -3.48 -5.68 15.47
C ALA A 397 -3.39 -5.74 17.01
N LEU A 398 -3.00 -4.64 17.65
CA LEU A 398 -2.98 -4.54 19.12
C LEU A 398 -4.36 -4.77 19.73
N ASP A 399 -5.40 -4.19 19.14
CA ASP A 399 -6.77 -4.26 19.67
C ASP A 399 -7.35 -5.68 19.61
N VAL A 400 -7.08 -6.42 18.53
CA VAL A 400 -7.73 -7.73 18.30
C VAL A 400 -6.94 -8.93 18.81
N GLN A 401 -5.61 -8.84 18.90
CA GLN A 401 -4.76 -9.95 19.36
C GLN A 401 -3.79 -9.58 20.50
N GLY A 402 -3.78 -8.33 20.97
CA GLY A 402 -2.94 -7.90 22.09
C GLY A 402 -1.46 -7.72 21.76
N ARG A 403 -1.08 -7.74 20.47
CA ARG A 403 0.28 -7.51 19.99
C ARG A 403 0.30 -6.93 18.58
N GLU A 404 1.40 -6.25 18.24
CA GLU A 404 1.70 -5.86 16.87
C GLU A 404 2.04 -7.07 15.98
N GLY A 405 2.07 -6.85 14.68
CA GLY A 405 2.36 -7.89 13.68
C GLY A 405 1.11 -8.45 13.03
N SER A 406 1.29 -9.27 12.00
CA SER A 406 0.16 -9.87 11.28
C SER A 406 -0.76 -10.61 12.25
N ILE A 407 -2.07 -10.48 12.02
CA ILE A 407 -3.11 -11.08 12.84
C ILE A 407 -3.04 -12.60 12.64
N GLY A 408 -2.53 -13.28 13.66
CA GLY A 408 -2.26 -14.72 13.63
C GLY A 408 -2.78 -15.47 14.85
N GLU A 409 -3.26 -14.76 15.86
CA GLU A 409 -3.92 -15.38 17.01
C GLU A 409 -5.35 -15.77 16.63
N CYS A 410 -5.63 -17.07 16.51
CA CYS A 410 -6.94 -17.55 16.03
C CYS A 410 -8.10 -17.04 16.90
N THR A 411 -7.86 -16.74 18.17
CA THR A 411 -8.85 -16.19 19.11
C THR A 411 -9.30 -14.77 18.77
N ALA A 412 -8.55 -14.03 17.95
CA ALA A 412 -8.98 -12.73 17.42
C ALA A 412 -10.27 -12.88 16.61
N CYS A 413 -10.36 -13.93 15.79
CA CYS A 413 -11.48 -14.17 14.88
C CYS A 413 -12.38 -15.34 15.28
N HIS A 414 -11.95 -16.24 16.17
CA HIS A 414 -12.73 -17.40 16.59
C HIS A 414 -12.95 -17.40 18.10
N GLN A 415 -14.21 -17.39 18.52
CA GLN A 415 -14.59 -17.57 19.92
C GLN A 415 -14.22 -18.98 20.41
N ASN A 416 -14.42 -19.97 19.55
CA ASN A 416 -13.97 -21.34 19.74
C ASN A 416 -13.03 -21.71 18.60
N VAL A 417 -11.74 -21.77 18.86
CA VAL A 417 -10.73 -22.09 17.85
C VAL A 417 -10.93 -23.54 17.39
N PRO A 418 -11.17 -23.80 16.09
CA PRO A 418 -11.31 -25.15 15.56
C PRO A 418 -10.03 -25.96 15.78
N ASP A 419 -10.18 -27.27 15.99
CA ASP A 419 -9.05 -28.21 16.11
C ASP A 419 -8.76 -28.81 14.72
N THR A 420 -7.72 -28.31 14.05
CA THR A 420 -7.42 -28.62 12.64
C THR A 420 -5.93 -28.92 12.46
N THR A 421 -5.58 -29.60 11.37
CA THR A 421 -4.18 -29.85 10.96
C THR A 421 -3.71 -28.83 9.92
N ASP A 422 -4.61 -28.29 9.12
CA ASP A 422 -4.30 -27.43 7.98
C ASP A 422 -5.43 -26.42 7.67
N GLY A 423 -6.39 -26.26 8.58
CA GLY A 423 -7.59 -25.43 8.37
C GLY A 423 -7.37 -23.94 8.58
N GLY A 424 -6.22 -23.53 9.13
CA GLY A 424 -5.86 -22.13 9.35
C GLY A 424 -5.32 -21.45 8.09
N PRO A 425 -5.02 -20.14 8.17
CA PRO A 425 -4.39 -19.40 7.08
C PRO A 425 -3.09 -20.08 6.65
N HIS A 426 -2.84 -20.15 5.34
CA HIS A 426 -1.62 -20.76 4.78
C HIS A 426 -1.37 -22.22 5.23
N GLY A 427 -2.44 -22.99 5.49
CA GLY A 427 -2.33 -24.38 5.94
C GLY A 427 -1.83 -24.53 7.38
N MET A 428 -1.98 -23.48 8.20
CA MET A 428 -1.60 -23.53 9.62
C MET A 428 -2.53 -24.47 10.40
N HIS A 429 -1.93 -25.31 11.25
CA HIS A 429 -2.67 -26.09 12.24
C HIS A 429 -3.07 -25.22 13.43
N THR A 430 -3.95 -25.77 14.27
CA THR A 430 -4.31 -25.14 15.55
C THR A 430 -3.10 -25.05 16.48
N VAL A 431 -2.93 -23.92 17.17
CA VAL A 431 -1.86 -23.74 18.17
C VAL A 431 -2.44 -23.87 19.58
N GLY A 432 -1.90 -24.77 20.40
CA GLY A 432 -2.33 -24.96 21.78
C GLY A 432 -1.97 -26.33 22.34
N SER A 433 -2.19 -26.55 23.63
CA SER A 433 -1.91 -27.84 24.29
C SER A 433 -2.62 -29.02 23.62
N ARG A 434 -3.85 -28.80 23.13
CA ARG A 434 -4.59 -29.82 22.40
C ARG A 434 -3.89 -30.28 21.12
N TRP A 435 -3.18 -29.37 20.42
CA TRP A 435 -2.34 -29.75 19.29
C TRP A 435 -1.14 -30.58 19.74
N VAL A 436 -0.47 -30.16 20.82
CA VAL A 436 0.67 -30.90 21.40
C VAL A 436 0.28 -32.34 21.73
N ASP A 437 -0.93 -32.57 22.26
CA ASP A 437 -1.41 -33.91 22.60
C ASP A 437 -1.75 -34.80 21.39
N ARG A 438 -2.03 -34.22 20.21
CA ARG A 438 -2.52 -34.97 19.02
C ARG A 438 -1.57 -34.99 17.84
N HIS A 439 -0.56 -34.11 17.81
CA HIS A 439 0.31 -33.94 16.64
C HIS A 439 1.11 -35.20 16.31
N GLU A 440 1.36 -36.07 17.31
CA GLU A 440 1.97 -37.39 17.12
C GLU A 440 1.24 -38.21 16.05
N ASN A 441 -0.08 -38.39 16.19
CA ASN A 441 -0.88 -39.12 15.19
C ASN A 441 -0.80 -38.51 13.79
N VAL A 442 -0.66 -37.18 13.71
CA VAL A 442 -0.53 -36.45 12.43
C VAL A 442 0.85 -36.69 11.82
N ALA A 443 1.91 -36.69 12.64
CA ALA A 443 3.27 -36.96 12.22
C ALA A 443 3.49 -38.43 11.83
N GLU A 444 2.86 -39.37 12.55
CA GLU A 444 2.90 -40.81 12.22
C GLU A 444 2.24 -41.11 10.86
N ASP A 445 1.16 -40.41 10.53
CA ASP A 445 0.49 -40.56 9.23
C ASP A 445 1.32 -39.97 8.08
N ASN A 446 1.79 -38.72 8.24
CA ASN A 446 2.60 -38.04 7.24
C ASN A 446 3.42 -36.88 7.83
N HIS A 447 4.60 -37.17 8.40
CA HIS A 447 5.47 -36.12 8.94
C HIS A 447 6.01 -35.17 7.86
N GLN A 448 6.08 -35.58 6.59
CA GLN A 448 6.61 -34.73 5.52
C GLN A 448 5.76 -33.46 5.32
N GLN A 449 4.47 -33.48 5.68
CA GLN A 449 3.62 -32.28 5.60
C GLN A 449 4.08 -31.16 6.56
N CYS A 450 4.75 -31.52 7.67
CA CYS A 450 5.24 -30.57 8.66
C CYS A 450 6.49 -29.80 8.17
N ALA A 451 7.28 -30.43 7.29
CA ALA A 451 8.56 -29.89 6.81
C ALA A 451 8.43 -28.52 6.13
N TYR A 452 7.28 -28.26 5.49
CA TYR A 452 7.04 -26.96 4.86
C TYR A 452 7.08 -25.81 5.87
N CYS A 453 6.45 -25.98 7.03
CA CYS A 453 6.37 -24.92 8.05
C CYS A 453 7.54 -25.00 9.06
N HIS A 454 7.97 -26.22 9.39
CA HIS A 454 8.97 -26.50 10.43
C HIS A 454 10.37 -26.77 9.88
N GLY A 455 10.61 -26.47 8.60
CA GLY A 455 11.90 -26.68 7.93
C GLY A 455 12.07 -28.11 7.41
N ALA A 456 12.81 -28.25 6.30
CA ALA A 456 13.09 -29.55 5.67
C ALA A 456 13.89 -30.51 6.59
N ASP A 457 14.60 -29.95 7.57
CA ASP A 457 15.33 -30.68 8.61
C ASP A 457 14.57 -30.78 9.94
N TYR A 458 13.33 -30.29 10.00
CA TYR A 458 12.46 -30.28 11.17
C TYR A 458 13.01 -29.52 12.38
N ARG A 459 13.98 -28.62 12.18
CA ARG A 459 14.60 -27.81 13.25
C ARG A 459 13.92 -26.46 13.45
N GLY A 460 12.87 -26.19 12.68
CA GLY A 460 12.18 -24.91 12.64
C GLY A 460 12.42 -24.19 11.32
N GLY A 461 11.45 -23.37 10.94
CA GLY A 461 11.53 -22.50 9.78
C GLY A 461 10.88 -21.15 10.06
N PRO A 462 10.95 -20.19 9.12
CA PRO A 462 10.36 -18.86 9.30
C PRO A 462 8.86 -18.86 9.64
N LEU A 463 8.14 -19.94 9.29
CA LEU A 463 6.72 -20.12 9.54
C LEU A 463 6.40 -20.75 10.90
N SER A 464 7.33 -21.50 11.50
CA SER A 464 7.16 -22.07 12.83
C SER A 464 7.58 -21.13 13.96
N GLU A 465 7.96 -19.89 13.62
CA GLU A 465 8.34 -18.87 14.59
C GLU A 465 7.16 -18.43 15.46
N VAL A 466 7.28 -18.58 16.78
CA VAL A 466 6.25 -18.11 17.70
C VAL A 466 6.28 -16.59 17.80
N LYS A 467 5.10 -15.97 17.79
CA LYS A 467 4.94 -14.51 17.90
C LYS A 467 4.61 -14.02 19.31
N VAL A 468 4.23 -14.94 20.18
CA VAL A 468 3.97 -14.71 21.61
C VAL A 468 4.67 -15.79 22.41
N ALA A 469 5.08 -15.45 23.63
CA ALA A 469 5.64 -16.43 24.54
C ALA A 469 4.61 -17.53 24.81
N ARG A 470 5.03 -18.80 24.71
CA ARG A 470 4.16 -19.96 24.96
C ARG A 470 4.91 -21.00 25.75
N SER A 471 4.18 -21.71 26.62
CA SER A 471 4.70 -22.86 27.35
C SER A 471 3.75 -24.02 27.21
N PHE A 472 4.29 -25.18 26.88
CA PHE A 472 3.56 -26.42 26.72
C PHE A 472 4.10 -27.49 27.65
N SER A 473 3.22 -28.39 28.09
CA SER A 473 3.65 -29.63 28.72
C SER A 473 3.65 -30.71 27.64
N ALA A 474 4.79 -31.37 27.46
CA ALA A 474 4.96 -32.49 26.54
C ALA A 474 5.73 -33.57 27.31
N GLU A 475 5.26 -34.82 27.33
CA GLU A 475 5.95 -35.96 27.93
C GLU A 475 6.48 -35.74 29.38
N GLY A 476 5.72 -35.01 30.20
CA GLY A 476 6.11 -34.72 31.58
C GLY A 476 7.20 -33.66 31.75
N ARG A 477 7.64 -33.02 30.67
CA ARG A 477 8.52 -31.84 30.69
C ARG A 477 7.76 -30.58 30.25
N GLN A 478 8.33 -29.44 30.62
CA GLN A 478 7.84 -28.13 30.22
C GLN A 478 8.76 -27.58 29.13
N VAL A 479 8.19 -27.27 27.96
CA VAL A 479 8.90 -26.65 26.84
C VAL A 479 8.34 -25.25 26.68
N SER A 480 9.22 -24.25 26.62
CA SER A 480 8.82 -22.85 26.53
C SER A 480 9.52 -22.15 25.39
N TYR A 481 8.75 -21.35 24.66
CA TYR A 481 9.21 -20.54 23.55
C TYR A 481 9.01 -19.07 23.88
N GLN A 482 10.01 -18.27 23.56
CA GLN A 482 9.98 -16.81 23.52
C GLN A 482 9.61 -16.35 22.11
N PRO A 483 8.99 -15.16 21.95
CA PRO A 483 8.76 -14.57 20.65
C PRO A 483 10.05 -14.57 19.79
N GLY A 484 9.93 -14.97 18.53
CA GLY A 484 11.06 -15.09 17.61
C GLY A 484 11.74 -16.46 17.59
N GLN A 485 11.41 -17.37 18.52
CA GLN A 485 11.93 -18.74 18.47
C GLN A 485 11.12 -19.59 17.49
N GLN A 486 11.81 -20.36 16.67
CA GLN A 486 11.21 -21.33 15.75
C GLN A 486 10.96 -22.64 16.49
N VAL A 487 9.79 -23.23 16.24
CA VAL A 487 9.41 -24.54 16.79
C VAL A 487 9.91 -25.63 15.86
N GLY A 488 10.64 -26.61 16.38
CA GLY A 488 11.10 -27.80 15.66
C GLY A 488 10.83 -29.10 16.42
N CYS A 489 10.85 -30.23 15.71
CA CYS A 489 10.68 -31.56 16.31
C CYS A 489 11.77 -31.87 17.34
N TYR A 490 12.98 -31.33 17.14
CA TYR A 490 14.13 -31.54 18.03
C TYR A 490 14.04 -30.83 19.38
N ASP A 491 13.12 -29.88 19.55
CA ASP A 491 12.82 -29.32 20.86
C ASP A 491 12.09 -30.36 21.72
N CYS A 492 11.27 -31.16 21.03
CA CYS A 492 10.41 -32.32 21.35
C CYS A 492 11.08 -33.66 21.71
N HIS A 493 11.79 -34.15 20.70
CA HIS A 493 12.09 -35.55 20.43
C HIS A 493 13.44 -35.62 19.68
N ASP A 494 14.00 -36.77 19.34
CA ASP A 494 15.19 -36.85 18.46
C ASP A 494 14.82 -36.80 16.95
N GLY A 495 13.89 -35.91 16.60
CA GLY A 495 13.43 -35.68 15.23
C GLY A 495 12.02 -36.17 14.94
N PRO A 496 11.61 -36.22 13.65
CA PRO A 496 10.22 -36.43 13.24
C PRO A 496 9.74 -37.89 13.37
N THR A 497 10.65 -38.86 13.56
CA THR A 497 10.33 -40.28 13.69
C THR A 497 10.45 -40.81 15.12
N GLY A 498 10.83 -39.96 16.09
CA GLY A 498 10.76 -40.28 17.51
C GLY A 498 11.75 -41.33 18.04
N ASP A 499 12.97 -41.42 17.52
CA ASP A 499 14.03 -42.24 18.14
C ASP A 499 14.64 -41.59 19.40
#